data_AF-A0A8T4F6L0-F1
#
_entry.id   AF-A0A8T4F6L0-F1
#
_cell.length_a   1.000
_cell.length_b   1.000
_cell.length_c   1.000
_cell.angle_alpha   90.00
_cell.angle_beta   90.00
_cell.angle_gamma   90.00
#
_symmetry.space_group_name_H-M   'P 1'
#
loop_
_entity.id
_entity.type
_entity.pdbx_description
1 polymer ?
#
loop_
_entity_poly.entity_id
_entity_poly.type
_entity_poly.pdbx_seq_one_letter_code
_entity_poly.pdbx_strand_id
1 'polypeptide(L)'
;MSSERGTDKHGPRLDDQHTHEADGTVRDGDPATFAGISPADVGRRSNLAKWLSDARYPATPTDLRAHAEGLTAPDEVMQALGELPELKFHNVGEVAEALGLGLDRQRW
;
A
#
# COMPACT_ATOMS: atom_id res chain seq x y z
N MET A 1 5.69 -59.36 -40.57
CA MET A 1 4.58 -59.08 -41.50
C MET A 1 3.95 -57.76 -41.06
N SER A 2 3.83 -56.81 -41.99
CA SER A 2 3.06 -55.54 -41.93
C SER A 2 3.60 -54.47 -40.96
N SER A 3 4.35 -53.44 -41.39
CA SER A 3 3.92 -52.21 -42.11
C SER A 3 2.74 -51.54 -41.41
N GLU A 4 2.88 -50.28 -40.97
CA GLU A 4 2.14 -49.18 -41.60
C GLU A 4 2.77 -47.80 -41.32
N ARG A 5 2.83 -47.01 -42.40
CA ARG A 5 3.27 -45.62 -42.49
C ARG A 5 2.15 -44.68 -42.02
N GLY A 6 2.48 -43.46 -41.60
CA GLY A 6 1.47 -42.41 -41.53
C GLY A 6 1.92 -41.12 -40.87
N THR A 7 2.82 -40.39 -41.51
CA THR A 7 2.97 -38.94 -41.32
C THR A 7 1.59 -38.28 -41.49
N ASP A 8 1.00 -37.79 -40.40
CA ASP A 8 -0.24 -37.01 -40.44
C ASP A 8 -0.07 -35.67 -39.67
N LYS A 9 0.14 -34.62 -40.48
CA LYS A 9 -0.46 -33.27 -40.34
C LYS A 9 -0.16 -32.47 -39.06
N HIS A 10 1.07 -31.98 -38.93
CA HIS A 10 1.28 -30.71 -38.21
C HIS A 10 0.84 -29.55 -39.13
N GLY A 11 -0.47 -29.30 -39.20
CA GLY A 11 -0.99 -28.08 -39.81
C GLY A 11 -0.83 -26.90 -38.85
N PRO A 12 -0.30 -25.74 -39.27
CA PRO A 12 -0.20 -24.57 -38.41
C PRO A 12 -1.54 -23.83 -38.43
N ARG A 13 -2.21 -23.78 -37.28
CA ARG A 13 -3.29 -22.83 -37.00
C ARG A 13 -3.15 -22.48 -35.52
N LEU A 14 -2.42 -21.43 -35.17
CA LEU A 14 -2.79 -20.02 -35.29
C LEU A 14 -4.18 -19.78 -34.66
N ASP A 15 -4.10 -19.45 -33.37
CA ASP A 15 -4.95 -18.54 -32.60
C ASP A 15 -6.44 -18.89 -32.45
N ASP A 16 -6.94 -18.95 -31.20
CA ASP A 16 -7.59 -17.78 -30.59
C ASP A 16 -8.04 -18.07 -29.14
N GLN A 17 -7.79 -17.08 -28.26
CA GLN A 17 -8.51 -16.81 -27.00
C GLN A 17 -8.15 -17.65 -25.75
N HIS A 18 -6.99 -17.33 -25.17
CA HIS A 18 -6.85 -17.34 -23.72
C HIS A 18 -7.11 -15.91 -23.20
N THR A 19 -8.38 -15.56 -23.03
CA THR A 19 -8.81 -14.33 -22.34
C THR A 19 -8.67 -14.55 -20.84
N HIS A 20 -7.45 -14.33 -20.34
CA HIS A 20 -7.25 -13.92 -18.96
C HIS A 20 -6.36 -12.69 -18.99
N GLU A 21 -6.95 -11.58 -19.41
CA GLU A 21 -6.54 -10.23 -19.04
C GLU A 21 -6.41 -10.13 -17.50
N ALA A 22 -5.22 -10.47 -17.01
CA ALA A 22 -4.65 -9.96 -15.78
C ALA A 22 -3.44 -9.09 -16.13
N ASP A 23 -3.64 -8.11 -17.02
CA ASP A 23 -2.70 -7.01 -17.22
C ASP A 23 -3.36 -5.71 -16.76
N GLY A 24 -3.25 -5.48 -15.45
CA GLY A 24 -3.18 -4.14 -14.91
C GLY A 24 -1.71 -3.87 -14.62
N THR A 25 -0.94 -3.57 -15.66
CA THR A 25 0.44 -3.07 -15.59
C THR A 25 0.54 -1.99 -14.51
N VAL A 26 1.00 -2.38 -13.31
CA VAL A 26 1.58 -1.45 -12.34
C VAL A 26 2.90 -1.00 -12.93
N ARG A 27 2.85 0.21 -13.48
CA ARG A 27 3.97 0.90 -14.08
C ARG A 27 5.09 1.06 -13.06
N ASP A 28 6.19 0.38 -13.35
CA ASP A 28 7.58 0.78 -13.12
C ASP A 28 7.80 1.82 -12.01
N GLY A 29 8.08 1.29 -10.83
CA GLY A 29 8.67 2.00 -9.71
C GLY A 29 9.47 0.96 -8.93
N ASP A 30 10.76 0.89 -9.23
CA ASP A 30 11.78 0.04 -8.61
C ASP A 30 11.55 -0.20 -7.10
N PRO A 31 11.28 -1.45 -6.63
CA PRO A 31 11.13 -1.71 -5.19
C PRO A 31 12.47 -1.80 -4.44
N ALA A 32 13.62 -1.54 -5.09
CA ALA A 32 14.94 -1.79 -4.52
C ALA A 32 15.63 -0.56 -3.90
N THR A 33 15.00 0.62 -3.87
CA THR A 33 15.63 1.84 -3.30
C THR A 33 15.11 2.25 -1.90
N PHE A 34 14.06 1.60 -1.36
CA PHE A 34 13.61 1.82 0.02
C PHE A 34 13.59 0.50 0.81
N ALA A 35 14.77 -0.01 1.16
CA ALA A 35 14.99 -1.28 1.85
C ALA A 35 14.47 -1.37 3.31
N GLY A 36 13.47 -0.58 3.71
CA GLY A 36 12.91 -0.57 5.06
C GLY A 36 11.43 -0.22 5.17
N ILE A 37 10.75 0.15 4.07
CA ILE A 37 9.32 0.48 4.11
C ILE A 37 8.55 -0.74 3.58
N SER A 38 7.92 -1.49 4.49
CA SER A 38 7.09 -2.63 4.10
C SER A 38 5.87 -2.15 3.29
N PRO A 39 5.40 -2.87 2.25
CA PRO A 39 4.17 -2.48 1.54
C PRO A 39 2.94 -2.39 2.47
N ALA A 40 2.93 -3.15 3.58
CA ALA A 40 1.92 -3.02 4.62
C ALA A 40 1.98 -1.66 5.35
N ASP A 41 3.18 -1.11 5.49
CA ASP A 41 3.46 0.19 6.10
C ASP A 41 2.90 1.34 5.25
N VAL A 42 3.14 1.28 3.95
CA VAL A 42 2.60 2.23 2.96
C VAL A 42 1.07 2.23 2.99
N GLY A 43 0.46 1.05 3.09
CA GLY A 43 -0.99 0.90 3.22
C GLY A 43 -1.55 1.58 4.47
N ARG A 44 -0.93 1.34 5.64
CA ARG A 44 -1.32 1.99 6.90
C ARG A 44 -1.16 3.50 6.85
N ARG A 45 -0.03 3.99 6.31
CA ARG A 45 0.21 5.43 6.13
C ARG A 45 -0.83 6.08 5.23
N SER A 46 -1.17 5.42 4.13
CA SER A 46 -2.17 5.91 3.18
C SER A 46 -3.57 5.96 3.80
N ASN A 47 -3.92 4.94 4.60
CA ASN A 47 -5.17 4.93 5.34
C ASN A 47 -5.21 6.09 6.35
N LEU A 48 -4.15 6.29 7.14
CA LEU A 48 -4.05 7.41 8.08
C LEU A 48 -4.16 8.76 7.37
N ALA A 49 -3.45 8.91 6.24
CA ALA A 49 -3.46 10.12 5.45
C ALA A 49 -4.87 10.47 4.98
N LYS A 50 -5.65 9.49 4.51
CA LYS A 50 -7.03 9.72 4.07
C LYS A 50 -7.92 10.37 5.14
N TRP A 51 -7.72 10.04 6.42
CA TRP A 51 -8.53 10.58 7.52
C TRP A 51 -7.95 11.85 8.15
N LEU A 52 -6.65 12.09 7.99
CA LEU A 52 -5.92 13.19 8.64
C LEU A 52 -5.50 14.29 7.66
N SER A 53 -5.65 14.10 6.35
CA SER A 53 -5.28 15.09 5.34
C SER A 53 -6.06 16.39 5.46
N ASP A 54 -7.30 16.36 5.94
CA ASP A 54 -8.15 17.54 6.15
C ASP A 54 -8.03 18.12 7.58
N ALA A 55 -7.26 17.48 8.46
CA ALA A 55 -7.08 17.96 9.82
C ALA A 55 -6.41 19.34 9.83
N ARG A 56 -6.78 20.18 10.80
CA ARG A 56 -6.27 21.54 10.89
C ARG A 56 -4.96 21.59 11.66
N TYR A 57 -3.85 21.55 10.94
CA TYR A 57 -2.51 21.64 11.53
C TYR A 57 -2.13 23.07 11.97
N PRO A 58 -1.33 23.23 13.04
CA PRO A 58 -0.77 22.18 13.89
C PRO A 58 -1.80 21.57 14.84
N ALA A 59 -1.80 20.24 14.93
CA ALA A 59 -2.76 19.45 15.70
C ALA A 59 -2.06 18.56 16.73
N THR A 60 -2.71 18.33 17.87
CA THR A 60 -2.28 17.37 18.89
C THR A 60 -2.92 16.00 18.61
N PRO A 61 -2.39 14.89 19.16
CA PRO A 61 -3.02 13.58 18.98
C PRO A 61 -4.49 13.56 19.44
N THR A 62 -4.84 14.34 20.47
CA THR A 62 -6.23 14.53 20.91
C THR A 62 -7.10 15.21 19.85
N ASP A 63 -6.60 16.25 19.19
CA ASP A 63 -7.31 16.96 18.13
C ASP A 63 -7.50 16.07 16.89
N LEU A 64 -6.45 15.33 16.53
CA LEU A 64 -6.50 14.34 15.44
C LEU A 64 -7.51 13.23 15.72
N ARG A 65 -7.59 12.73 16.96
CA ARG A 65 -8.60 11.74 17.37
C ARG A 65 -10.01 12.31 17.32
N ALA A 66 -10.23 13.53 17.80
CA ALA A 66 -11.54 14.17 17.74
C ALA A 66 -11.99 14.42 16.28
N HIS A 67 -11.06 14.81 15.42
CA HIS A 67 -11.31 14.97 13.98
C HIS A 67 -11.65 13.62 13.31
N ALA A 68 -10.82 12.60 13.55
CA ALA A 68 -11.02 11.25 13.00
C ALA A 68 -12.34 10.61 13.52
N GLU A 69 -12.67 10.80 14.79
CA GLU A 69 -13.93 10.36 15.40
C GLU A 69 -15.14 11.01 14.70
N GLY A 70 -15.08 12.32 14.44
CA GLY A 70 -16.12 13.03 13.69
C GLY A 70 -16.34 12.50 12.27
N LEU A 71 -15.30 11.92 11.67
CA LEU A 71 -15.36 11.27 10.35
C LEU A 71 -15.72 9.77 10.43
N THR A 72 -15.99 9.24 11.62
CA THR A 72 -16.21 7.80 11.85
C THR A 72 -15.02 6.97 11.33
N ALA A 73 -13.81 7.42 11.64
CA ALA A 73 -12.60 6.68 11.29
C ALA A 73 -12.59 5.29 11.95
N PRO A 74 -12.05 4.27 11.27
CA PRO A 74 -11.99 2.92 11.82
C PRO A 74 -11.10 2.84 13.06
N ASP A 75 -11.38 1.85 13.92
CA ASP A 75 -10.67 1.67 15.20
C ASP A 75 -9.16 1.55 15.03
N GLU A 76 -8.68 0.97 13.92
CA GLU A 76 -7.26 0.90 13.58
C GLU A 76 -6.58 2.28 13.53
N VAL A 77 -7.28 3.31 13.02
CA VAL A 77 -6.78 4.68 12.94
C VAL A 77 -6.81 5.31 14.33
N MET A 78 -7.87 5.06 15.09
CA MET A 78 -8.00 5.57 16.47
C MET A 78 -6.95 4.97 17.41
N GLN A 79 -6.65 3.68 17.26
CA GLN A 79 -5.60 2.96 17.98
C GLN A 79 -4.23 3.55 17.62
N ALA A 80 -3.94 3.69 16.32
CA ALA A 80 -2.69 4.30 15.86
C ALA A 80 -2.52 5.72 16.41
N LEU A 81 -3.55 6.57 16.35
CA LEU A 81 -3.51 7.91 16.94
C LEU A 81 -3.30 7.91 18.47
N GLY A 82 -3.62 6.82 19.15
CA GLY A 82 -3.37 6.62 20.59
C GLY A 82 -1.93 6.24 20.92
N GLU A 83 -1.15 5.74 19.96
CA GLU A 83 0.28 5.42 20.14
C GLU A 83 1.19 6.65 19.94
N LEU A 84 0.62 7.75 19.44
CA LEU A 84 1.34 9.00 19.21
C LEU A 84 1.81 9.65 20.52
N PRO A 85 3.03 10.22 20.53
CA PRO A 85 3.47 11.05 21.65
C PRO A 85 2.61 12.33 21.75
N GLU A 86 2.46 12.86 22.97
CA GLU A 86 1.73 14.11 23.25
C GLU A 86 2.51 15.35 22.77
N LEU A 87 2.73 15.43 21.46
CA LEU A 87 3.41 16.51 20.76
C LEU A 87 2.47 17.16 19.75
N LYS A 88 2.88 18.31 19.19
CA LYS A 88 2.17 18.94 18.09
C LYS A 88 2.75 18.45 16.77
N PHE A 89 1.88 17.96 15.92
CA PHE A 89 2.21 17.58 14.55
C PHE A 89 1.81 18.74 13.63
N HIS A 90 2.65 19.06 12.64
CA HIS A 90 2.38 20.11 11.65
C HIS A 90 1.91 19.54 10.31
N ASN A 91 2.07 18.23 10.11
CA ASN A 91 1.58 17.54 8.93
C ASN A 91 1.35 16.05 9.20
N VAL A 92 0.67 15.40 8.27
CA VAL A 92 0.36 13.96 8.31
C VAL A 92 1.59 13.05 8.16
N GLY A 93 2.67 13.57 7.58
CA GLY A 93 3.97 12.88 7.52
C GLY A 93 4.58 12.69 8.90
N GLU A 94 4.62 13.74 9.72
CA GLU A 94 5.12 13.66 11.11
C GLU A 94 4.29 12.69 11.96
N VAL A 95 2.98 12.62 11.70
CA VAL A 95 2.10 11.65 12.36
C VAL A 95 2.47 10.22 11.95
N ALA A 96 2.67 9.97 10.65
CA ALA A 96 3.09 8.66 10.16
C ALA A 96 4.48 8.26 10.67
N GLU A 97 5.42 9.20 10.70
CA GLU A 97 6.78 9.00 11.23
C GLU A 97 6.76 8.67 12.73
N ALA A 98 5.92 9.36 13.51
CA ALA A 98 5.77 9.09 14.93
C ALA A 98 5.22 7.68 15.23
N LEU A 99 4.49 7.08 14.28
CA LEU A 99 3.99 5.71 14.35
C LEU A 99 4.97 4.67 13.79
N GLY A 100 6.16 5.11 13.36
CA GLY A 100 7.12 4.22 12.69
C GLY A 100 6.70 3.82 11.28
N LEU A 101 5.65 4.45 10.72
CA LEU A 101 5.16 4.22 9.35
C LEU A 101 5.93 5.02 8.30
N GLY A 102 7.18 5.34 8.62
CA GLY A 102 8.00 6.32 7.93
C GLY A 102 9.44 6.16 8.35
N LEU A 103 10.07 5.12 7.81
CA LEU A 103 11.50 4.80 7.90
C LEU A 103 11.98 4.40 9.30
N ASP A 104 12.59 3.21 9.38
CA ASP A 104 13.51 2.87 10.45
C ASP A 104 14.51 4.03 10.60
N ARG A 105 14.40 4.78 11.71
CA ARG A 105 15.45 5.69 12.13
C ARG A 105 16.60 4.81 12.59
N GLN A 106 17.40 4.39 11.61
CA GLN A 106 18.70 3.76 11.78
C GLN A 106 19.42 4.44 12.95
N ARG A 107 19.55 3.70 14.05
CA ARG A 107 20.48 4.05 15.13
C ARG A 107 21.88 4.02 14.53
N TRP A 108 22.57 5.16 14.56
CA TRP A 108 24.02 5.25 14.49
C TRP A 108 24.49 6.26 15.53
#